data_AF-A0AAJ0FDD6-F1
#
_entry.id   AF-A0AAJ0FDD6-F1
#
_cell.length_a   1.000
_cell.length_b   1.000
_cell.length_c   1.000
_cell.angle_alpha   90.00
_cell.angle_beta   90.00
_cell.angle_gamma   90.00
#
_symmetry.space_group_name_H-M   'P 1'
#
loop_
_entity.id
_entity.type
_entity.pdbx_description
1 polymer ?
#
loop_
_entity_poly.entity_id
_entity_poly.type
_entity_poly.pdbx_seq_one_letter_code
_entity_poly.pdbx_strand_id
1 'polypeptide(L)'
;MLLSGTNHHIAGIGTMAERITPDIAGKPGYEGYLNDRIVSMRELLRHAGYETPMSGKWHLGLTPDRVPAARGFERSFSILKG
;
A
#
# COMPACT_ATOMS: atom_id res chain seq x y z
N MET A 1 3.17 4.51 -10.00
CA MET A 1 2.85 3.30 -9.21
C MET A 1 1.41 2.90 -9.46
N LEU A 2 1.13 1.59 -9.53
CA LEU A 2 -0.15 1.05 -10.00
C LEU A 2 -1.37 1.52 -9.19
N LEU A 3 -1.32 1.37 -7.85
CA LEU A 3 -2.50 1.62 -7.00
C LEU A 3 -2.70 3.09 -6.62
N SER A 4 -1.73 3.97 -6.91
CA SER A 4 -1.76 5.37 -6.48
C SER A 4 -1.69 6.39 -7.60
N GLY A 5 -1.36 5.96 -8.83
CA GLY A 5 -1.17 6.88 -9.95
C GLY A 5 0.05 7.81 -9.84
N THR A 6 0.82 7.76 -8.74
CA THR A 6 1.95 8.66 -8.48
C THR A 6 3.28 7.92 -8.29
N ASN A 7 4.38 8.64 -8.04
CA ASN A 7 5.71 8.09 -7.80
C ASN A 7 5.78 7.33 -6.45
N HIS A 8 6.61 6.28 -6.37
CA HIS A 8 6.77 5.47 -5.16
C HIS A 8 7.40 6.23 -3.98
N HIS A 9 8.23 7.24 -4.25
CA HIS A 9 8.76 8.16 -3.24
C HIS A 9 7.69 9.05 -2.59
N ILE A 10 6.54 9.21 -3.23
CA ILE A 10 5.38 9.91 -2.65
C ILE A 10 4.48 8.91 -1.92
N ALA A 11 4.30 7.73 -2.52
CA ALA A 11 3.36 6.70 -2.07
C ALA A 11 3.79 5.89 -0.83
N GLY A 12 5.03 6.06 -0.34
CA GLY A 12 5.51 5.47 0.91
C GLY A 12 6.53 4.33 0.76
N ILE A 13 6.94 4.03 -0.47
CA ILE A 13 7.96 3.03 -0.80
C ILE A 13 9.12 3.69 -1.53
N GLY A 14 9.71 4.75 -0.96
CA GLY A 14 10.89 5.43 -1.53
C GLY A 14 12.07 4.48 -1.73
N THR A 15 12.21 3.50 -0.84
CA THR A 15 13.00 2.28 -1.03
C THR A 15 12.17 1.07 -0.59
N MET A 16 12.62 -0.14 -0.93
CA MET A 16 12.03 -1.38 -0.43
C MET A 16 12.09 -1.42 1.11
N ALA A 17 11.02 -1.82 1.77
CA ALA A 17 10.92 -1.83 3.24
C ALA A 17 12.06 -2.61 3.90
N GLU A 18 12.50 -3.69 3.24
CA GLU A 18 13.61 -4.56 3.62
C GLU A 18 14.99 -3.89 3.52
N ARG A 19 15.06 -2.70 2.91
CA ARG A 19 16.29 -1.92 2.66
C ARG A 19 16.25 -0.53 3.30
N ILE A 20 15.31 -0.26 4.21
CA ILE A 20 15.31 1.00 4.96
C ILE A 20 16.54 1.04 5.88
N THR A 21 17.35 2.08 5.72
CA THR A 21 18.51 2.36 6.56
C THR A 21 18.20 3.46 7.59
N PRO A 22 18.98 3.59 8.68
CA PRO A 22 18.74 4.61 9.70
C PRO A 22 18.74 6.05 9.17
N ASP A 23 19.51 6.36 8.13
CA ASP A 23 19.63 7.68 7.52
C ASP A 23 18.43 8.08 6.64
N ILE A 24 17.57 7.13 6.26
CA ILE A 24 16.32 7.39 5.52
C ILE A 24 15.06 7.04 6.31
N ALA A 25 15.19 6.32 7.43
CA ALA A 25 14.09 6.04 8.32
C ALA A 25 13.41 7.34 8.79
N GLY A 26 12.08 7.36 8.77
CA GLY A 26 11.29 8.54 9.16
C GLY A 26 11.19 9.64 8.09
N LYS A 27 11.89 9.53 6.96
CA LYS A 27 11.71 10.49 5.86
C LYS A 27 10.31 10.33 5.24
N PRO A 28 9.64 11.45 4.89
CA PRO A 28 8.38 11.40 4.17
C PRO A 28 8.50 10.55 2.90
N GLY A 29 7.62 9.54 2.75
CA GLY A 29 7.63 8.67 1.58
C GLY A 29 8.52 7.42 1.69
N TYR A 30 9.22 7.26 2.82
CA TYR A 30 10.07 6.10 3.13
C TYR A 30 9.51 5.28 4.29
N GLU A 31 8.19 5.29 4.46
CA GLU A 31 7.51 4.59 5.55
C GLU A 31 7.63 3.05 5.43
N GLY A 32 7.87 2.51 4.23
CA GLY A 32 8.00 1.07 3.97
C GLY A 32 6.67 0.35 3.78
N TYR A 33 5.58 1.10 3.64
CA TYR A 33 4.23 0.64 3.31
C TYR A 33 3.51 1.71 2.50
N LEU A 34 2.40 1.35 1.85
CA LEU A 34 1.57 2.34 1.16
C LEU A 34 1.04 3.34 2.20
N ASN A 35 1.43 4.61 2.12
CA ASN A 35 1.09 5.59 3.16
C ASN A 35 -0.34 6.15 2.97
N ASP A 36 -0.72 7.09 3.85
CA ASP A 36 -2.06 7.70 3.90
C ASP A 36 -2.12 9.06 3.19
N ARG A 37 -1.04 9.48 2.51
CA ARG A 37 -1.00 10.75 1.77
C ARG A 37 -1.61 10.64 0.38
N ILE A 38 -1.97 9.43 -0.02
CA ILE A 38 -2.50 9.10 -1.33
C ILE A 38 -3.81 8.35 -1.16
N VAL A 39 -4.82 8.79 -1.89
CA VAL A 39 -6.02 7.98 -2.10
C VAL A 39 -5.67 6.93 -3.15
N SER A 40 -5.89 5.67 -2.82
CA SER A 40 -5.68 4.55 -3.73
C SER A 40 -6.81 4.47 -4.76
N MET A 41 -6.49 3.95 -5.95
CA MET A 41 -7.47 3.65 -6.99
C MET A 41 -8.63 2.77 -6.47
N ARG A 42 -8.37 1.92 -5.48
CA ARG A 42 -9.37 1.02 -4.90
C ARG A 42 -10.39 1.76 -4.05
N GLU A 43 -9.95 2.73 -3.25
CA GLU A 43 -10.85 3.59 -2.48
C GLU A 43 -11.79 4.37 -3.40
N LEU A 44 -11.27 4.90 -4.52
CA LEU A 44 -12.09 5.58 -5.53
C LEU A 44 -13.13 4.65 -6.17
N LEU A 45 -12.72 3.44 -6.57
CA LEU A 45 -13.62 2.45 -7.18
C LEU A 45 -14.70 1.99 -6.20
N ARG A 46 -14.34 1.74 -4.94
CA ARG A 46 -15.29 1.36 -3.89
C ARG A 46 -16.32 2.47 -3.64
N HIS A 47 -15.88 3.73 -3.56
CA HIS A 47 -16.79 4.87 -3.44
C HIS A 47 -17.75 5.00 -4.63
N ALA A 48 -17.34 4.56 -5.82
CA ALA A 48 -18.18 4.53 -7.01
C ALA A 48 -19.09 3.28 -7.10
N GLY A 49 -19.11 2.41 -6.07
CA GLY A 49 -19.98 1.23 -6.01
C GLY A 49 -19.41 -0.03 -6.69
N TYR A 50 -18.11 -0.06 -7.00
CA TYR A 50 -17.47 -1.27 -7.52
C TYR A 50 -17.14 -2.25 -6.40
N GLU A 51 -17.32 -3.54 -6.68
CA GLU A 51 -16.71 -4.58 -5.87
C GLU A 51 -15.18 -4.60 -6.05
N THR A 52 -14.47 -4.85 -4.95
CA THR A 52 -13.01 -4.74 -4.93
C THR A 52 -12.29 -6.01 -4.44
N PRO A 53 -12.34 -7.14 -5.18
CA PRO A 53 -11.61 -8.35 -4.80
C PRO A 53 -10.09 -8.26 -5.09
N MET A 54 -9.28 -9.00 -4.33
CA MET A 54 -7.86 -9.26 -4.59
C MET A 54 -7.47 -10.70 -4.25
N SER A 55 -6.67 -11.30 -5.12
CA SER A 55 -5.93 -12.53 -4.85
C SER A 55 -4.49 -12.37 -5.30
N GLY A 56 -3.52 -12.62 -4.41
CA GLY A 56 -2.09 -12.58 -4.76
C GLY A 56 -1.18 -11.87 -3.77
N LYS A 57 0.00 -11.44 -4.21
CA LYS A 57 1.00 -10.77 -3.36
C LYS A 57 0.60 -9.32 -3.09
N TRP A 58 0.73 -8.89 -1.82
CA TRP A 58 0.44 -7.51 -1.41
C TRP A 58 1.67 -6.61 -1.41
N HIS A 59 2.68 -6.92 -0.60
CA HIS A 59 3.96 -6.20 -0.51
C HIS A 59 3.88 -4.70 -0.19
N LEU A 60 2.75 -4.21 0.32
CA LEU A 60 2.52 -2.79 0.61
C LEU A 60 2.23 -2.51 2.10
N GLY A 61 2.56 -3.48 2.97
CA GLY A 61 2.40 -3.38 4.40
C GLY A 61 2.12 -4.75 5.04
N LEU A 62 2.56 -4.91 6.28
CA LEU A 62 2.49 -6.18 7.02
C LEU A 62 1.59 -6.11 8.26
N THR A 63 1.28 -4.90 8.73
CA THR A 63 0.47 -4.70 9.94
C THR A 63 -1.02 -4.78 9.63
N PRO A 64 -1.88 -5.10 10.62
CA PRO A 64 -3.31 -5.24 10.41
C PRO A 64 -4.00 -4.03 9.76
N ASP A 65 -3.53 -2.81 10.04
CA ASP A 65 -4.02 -1.56 9.44
C ASP A 65 -3.52 -1.32 7.99
N ARG A 66 -2.60 -2.15 7.50
CA ARG A 66 -1.96 -2.01 6.18
C ARG A 66 -2.19 -3.18 5.24
N VAL A 67 -2.92 -4.23 5.65
CA VAL A 67 -3.30 -5.35 4.77
C VAL A 67 -4.34 -4.91 3.72
N PRO A 68 -4.55 -5.66 2.61
CA PRO A 68 -5.51 -5.25 1.57
C PRO A 68 -6.91 -4.95 2.10
N ALA A 69 -7.41 -5.74 3.05
CA ALA A 69 -8.72 -5.53 3.67
C ALA A 69 -8.85 -4.16 4.36
N ALA A 70 -7.80 -3.74 5.07
CA ALA A 70 -7.75 -2.41 5.70
C ALA A 70 -7.57 -1.28 4.67
N ARG A 71 -7.08 -1.62 3.46
CA ARG A 71 -6.81 -0.68 2.36
C ARG A 71 -7.85 -0.72 1.25
N GLY A 72 -9.08 -1.08 1.62
CA GLY A 72 -10.25 -0.91 0.76
C GLY A 72 -10.57 -2.08 -0.17
N PHE A 73 -9.91 -3.25 -0.02
CA PHE A 73 -10.33 -4.46 -0.70
C PHE A 73 -11.36 -5.24 0.13
N GLU A 74 -12.61 -5.29 -0.32
CA GLU A 74 -13.70 -5.94 0.44
C GLU A 74 -13.50 -7.45 0.61
N ARG A 75 -12.84 -8.08 -0.36
CA ARG A 75 -12.47 -9.49 -0.32
C ARG A 75 -11.01 -9.62 -0.71
N SER A 76 -10.19 -10.20 0.14
CA SER A 76 -8.76 -10.38 -0.14
C SER A 76 -8.22 -11.71 0.34
N PHE A 77 -7.52 -12.41 -0.54
CA PHE A 77 -6.63 -13.53 -0.20
C PHE A 77 -5.21 -13.14 -0.58
N SER A 78 -4.36 -12.84 0.40
CA SER A 78 -3.07 -12.19 0.12
C SER A 78 -1.88 -12.80 0.82
N ILE A 79 -0.76 -12.86 0.09
CA ILE A 79 0.57 -13.13 0.65
C ILE A 79 1.17 -11.80 1.10
N LEU A 80 1.44 -11.68 2.42
CA LEU A 80 2.00 -10.46 3.02
C LEU A 80 3.54 -10.47 3.01
N LYS A 81 4.15 -11.60 3.37
CA LYS A 81 5.60 -11.81 3.33
C LYS A 81 5.92 -12.85 2.26
N GLY A 82 6.76 -12.51 1.29
CA GLY A 82 7.24 -13.40 0.23
C GLY A 82 7.98 -12.65 -0.85
#